data_AF-A0A1H3GEE4-F1
#
_entry.id   AF-A0A1H3GEE4-F1
#
_cell.length_a   1.000
_cell.length_b   1.000
_cell.length_c   1.000
_cell.angle_alpha   90.00
_cell.angle_beta   90.00
_cell.angle_gamma   90.00
#
_symmetry.space_group_name_H-M   'P 1'
#
loop_
_entity.id
_entity.type
_entity.pdbx_description
1 polymer ?
#
loop_
_entity_poly.entity_id
_entity_poly.type
_entity_poly.pdbx_seq_one_letter_code
_entity_poly.pdbx_strand_id
1 'polypeptide(L)'
;MHRLIIRLALVTLILFVGLGSDFREYKVVQAASNSTTLQELKAEILQQLLEQKPEISISYDGNRTELSEQFPRLIRDTFATDDYIAYIVDSYLYTIRTWGTAAKIKLTITYRETAEQTRRVDQLIAQALPSVVVDKMDPLEKVAYIHDWIVKHVAYDTTLQRYTAMDALETGTAVCQGYSLLAYRMLSHAGVESRIVEGKVDSGSHLWNLVRLNNGWHHMDVTWDDPLPDRPGEVSRTYFLKNDRFMKQDHSWDKAYPMTR
;
A
#
# COMPACT_ATOMS: atom_id res chain seq x y z
N MET A 1 -54.85 -18.58 16.63
CA MET A 1 -55.01 -17.44 15.71
C MET A 1 -54.38 -16.22 16.36
N HIS A 2 -53.10 -15.96 16.10
CA HIS A 2 -52.63 -14.89 15.20
C HIS A 2 -52.88 -13.46 15.72
N ARG A 3 -51.78 -12.79 16.11
CA ARG A 3 -51.32 -11.42 15.74
C ARG A 3 -50.68 -10.71 16.94
N LEU A 4 -49.68 -9.86 16.82
CA LEU A 4 -48.59 -9.64 15.86
C LEU A 4 -47.73 -8.57 16.54
N ILE A 5 -46.42 -8.78 16.65
CA ILE A 5 -45.47 -7.81 17.18
C ILE A 5 -45.29 -6.70 16.15
N ILE A 6 -45.48 -5.44 16.54
CA ILE A 6 -45.00 -4.27 15.79
C ILE A 6 -43.86 -3.67 16.62
N ARG A 7 -42.63 -3.80 16.15
CA ARG A 7 -41.51 -2.94 16.57
C ARG A 7 -41.13 -2.08 15.38
N LEU A 8 -41.32 -0.77 15.54
CA LEU A 8 -40.84 0.28 14.65
C LEU A 8 -39.32 0.16 14.47
N ALA A 9 -38.86 0.07 13.24
CA ALA A 9 -37.47 0.36 12.89
C ALA A 9 -37.39 1.83 12.45
N LEU A 10 -36.56 2.60 13.15
CA LEU A 10 -36.18 3.96 12.80
C LEU A 10 -35.39 3.91 11.48
N VAL A 11 -35.88 4.56 10.43
CA VAL A 11 -35.12 4.77 9.19
C VAL A 11 -34.47 6.14 9.28
N THR A 12 -33.16 6.18 9.49
CA THR A 12 -32.35 7.40 9.36
C THR A 12 -32.13 7.70 7.88
N LEU A 13 -32.74 8.77 7.40
CA LEU A 13 -32.55 9.33 6.06
C LEU A 13 -31.28 10.21 6.08
N ILE A 14 -30.22 9.80 5.40
CA ILE A 14 -29.05 10.66 5.18
C ILE A 14 -29.23 11.33 3.81
N LEU A 15 -29.51 12.64 3.81
CA LEU A 15 -29.44 13.49 2.62
C LEU A 15 -27.97 13.77 2.30
N PHE A 16 -27.50 13.34 1.13
CA PHE A 16 -26.27 13.84 0.54
C PHE A 16 -26.59 15.07 -0.32
N VAL A 17 -26.08 16.24 0.08
CA VAL A 17 -25.98 17.41 -0.80
C VAL A 17 -24.66 17.28 -1.54
N GLY A 18 -24.73 17.12 -2.86
CA GLY A 18 -23.59 16.89 -3.73
C GLY A 18 -22.76 18.15 -3.99
N LEU A 19 -21.44 17.95 -4.07
CA LEU A 19 -20.54 18.70 -4.93
C LEU A 19 -19.65 17.66 -5.63
N GLY A 20 -19.64 17.72 -6.96
CA GLY A 20 -19.25 16.63 -7.85
C GLY A 20 -17.78 16.22 -7.79
N SER A 21 -17.60 14.90 -7.81
CA SER A 21 -16.58 14.15 -8.54
C SER A 21 -17.17 12.75 -8.74
N ASP A 22 -16.89 12.12 -9.89
CA ASP A 22 -17.48 10.84 -10.31
C ASP A 22 -17.14 9.68 -9.35
N PHE A 23 -17.90 9.58 -8.25
CA PHE A 23 -17.93 8.39 -7.42
C PHE A 23 -18.92 7.40 -8.04
N ARG A 24 -18.39 6.32 -8.62
CA ARG A 24 -19.19 5.11 -8.90
C ARG A 24 -19.84 4.66 -7.59
N GLU A 25 -21.15 4.83 -7.48
CA GLU A 25 -21.97 4.25 -6.41
C GLU A 25 -21.76 2.73 -6.37
N TYR A 26 -20.96 2.26 -5.42
CA TYR A 26 -20.94 0.85 -5.06
C TYR A 26 -22.14 0.58 -4.16
N LYS A 27 -23.13 -0.13 -4.71
CA LYS A 27 -24.23 -0.71 -3.93
C LYS A 27 -23.65 -1.55 -2.80
N VAL A 28 -23.93 -1.18 -1.56
CA VAL A 28 -23.75 -2.05 -0.40
C VAL A 28 -24.77 -3.18 -0.52
N VAL A 29 -24.32 -4.36 -0.97
CA VAL A 29 -25.13 -5.58 -0.89
C VAL A 29 -24.70 -6.32 0.37
N GLN A 30 -25.55 -6.24 1.40
CA GLN A 30 -25.40 -7.02 2.62
C GLN A 30 -26.21 -8.31 2.48
N ALA A 31 -25.53 -9.37 2.03
CA ALA A 31 -25.83 -10.77 2.28
C ALA A 31 -24.49 -11.51 2.17
N ALA A 32 -24.14 -12.33 3.17
CA ALA A 32 -22.93 -13.14 3.14
C ALA A 32 -23.08 -14.26 2.09
N SER A 33 -22.92 -13.91 0.81
CA SER A 33 -22.76 -14.89 -0.25
C SER A 33 -21.34 -15.45 -0.15
N ASN A 34 -21.22 -16.76 0.01
CA ASN A 34 -19.92 -17.42 0.01
C ASN A 34 -19.26 -17.25 -1.36
N SER A 35 -17.95 -17.02 -1.37
CA SER A 35 -17.17 -17.01 -2.61
C SER A 35 -17.28 -18.37 -3.31
N THR A 36 -17.62 -18.40 -4.60
CA THR A 36 -17.80 -19.62 -5.38
C THR A 36 -16.70 -19.84 -6.42
N THR A 37 -15.93 -18.80 -6.74
CA THR A 37 -14.77 -18.85 -7.63
C THR A 37 -13.51 -18.33 -6.94
N LEU A 38 -12.33 -18.73 -7.43
CA LEU A 38 -11.06 -18.20 -6.94
C LEU A 38 -10.91 -16.69 -7.19
N GLN A 39 -11.56 -16.15 -8.22
CA GLN A 39 -11.56 -14.72 -8.51
C GLN A 39 -12.35 -13.93 -7.45
N GLU A 40 -13.53 -14.42 -7.08
CA GLU A 40 -14.34 -13.85 -5.99
C GLU A 40 -13.58 -13.91 -4.66
N LEU A 41 -12.98 -15.07 -4.36
CA LEU A 41 -12.18 -15.27 -3.16
C LEU A 41 -10.99 -14.29 -3.10
N LYS A 42 -10.28 -14.11 -4.21
CA LYS A 42 -9.18 -13.13 -4.31
C LYS A 42 -9.68 -11.72 -4.03
N ALA A 43 -10.82 -11.32 -4.61
CA ALA A 43 -11.38 -9.99 -4.40
C ALA A 43 -11.82 -9.76 -2.95
N GLU A 44 -12.44 -10.76 -2.32
CA GLU A 44 -12.88 -10.70 -0.92
C GLU A 44 -11.70 -10.61 0.06
N ILE A 45 -10.62 -11.37 -0.18
CA ILE A 45 -9.38 -11.24 0.59
C ILE A 45 -8.77 -9.86 0.38
N LEU A 46 -8.65 -9.40 -0.87
CA LEU A 46 -8.06 -8.09 -1.19
C LEU A 46 -8.80 -6.96 -0.47
N GLN A 47 -10.13 -6.96 -0.49
CA GLN A 47 -10.92 -5.94 0.21
C GLN A 47 -10.55 -5.88 1.71
N GLN A 48 -10.45 -7.04 2.37
CA GLN A 48 -10.14 -7.10 3.79
C GLN A 48 -8.67 -6.79 4.10
N LEU A 49 -7.75 -7.05 3.16
CA LEU A 49 -6.36 -6.61 3.23
C LEU A 49 -6.23 -5.09 3.11
N LEU A 50 -7.01 -4.46 2.23
CA LEU A 50 -7.04 -3.00 2.10
C LEU A 50 -7.59 -2.32 3.36
N GLU A 51 -8.51 -2.99 4.06
CA GLU A 51 -8.97 -2.60 5.40
C GLU A 51 -7.98 -3.00 6.52
N GLN A 52 -6.85 -3.64 6.17
CA GLN A 52 -5.80 -4.13 7.08
C GLN A 52 -6.34 -4.96 8.26
N LYS A 53 -7.32 -5.82 7.99
CA LYS A 53 -7.84 -6.72 9.03
C LYS A 53 -6.75 -7.72 9.45
N PRO A 54 -6.46 -7.86 10.76
CA PRO A 54 -5.47 -8.83 11.26
C PRO A 54 -6.01 -10.27 11.23
N GLU A 55 -7.32 -10.44 11.14
CA GLU A 55 -7.97 -11.73 10.97
C GLU A 55 -9.02 -11.64 9.86
N ILE A 56 -8.92 -12.55 8.88
CA ILE A 56 -9.85 -12.66 7.76
C ILE A 56 -10.43 -14.07 7.79
N SER A 57 -11.75 -14.19 7.85
CA SER A 57 -12.46 -15.46 7.83
C SER A 57 -13.44 -15.49 6.66
N ILE A 58 -13.23 -16.39 5.71
CA ILE A 58 -14.01 -16.50 4.48
C ILE A 58 -14.54 -17.93 4.33
N SER A 59 -15.75 -18.05 3.80
CA SER A 59 -16.34 -19.32 3.39
C SER A 59 -16.29 -19.43 1.88
N TYR A 60 -15.79 -20.57 1.40
CA TYR A 60 -15.64 -20.86 -0.02
C TYR A 60 -16.44 -22.11 -0.40
N ASP A 61 -17.37 -21.95 -1.33
CA ASP A 61 -18.30 -23.00 -1.77
C ASP A 61 -17.94 -23.54 -3.17
N GLY A 62 -16.82 -23.11 -3.74
CA GLY A 62 -16.34 -23.54 -5.06
C GLY A 62 -15.57 -24.87 -5.06
N ASN A 63 -14.81 -25.11 -6.13
CA ASN A 63 -14.02 -26.33 -6.29
C ASN A 63 -12.89 -26.40 -5.26
N ARG A 64 -12.96 -27.39 -4.36
CA ARG A 64 -12.00 -27.56 -3.24
C ARG A 64 -10.62 -28.07 -3.67
N THR A 65 -10.57 -28.90 -4.72
CA THR A 65 -9.29 -29.36 -5.28
C THR A 65 -8.57 -28.17 -5.88
N GLU A 66 -9.29 -27.38 -6.68
CA GLU A 66 -8.76 -26.14 -7.27
C GLU A 66 -8.29 -25.15 -6.20
N LEU A 67 -9.08 -24.95 -5.15
CA LEU A 67 -8.69 -24.14 -4.00
C LEU A 67 -7.38 -24.63 -3.39
N SER A 68 -7.29 -25.90 -3.03
CA SER A 68 -6.09 -26.47 -2.40
C SER A 68 -4.84 -26.30 -3.25
N GLU A 69 -4.95 -26.49 -4.57
CA GLU A 69 -3.84 -26.40 -5.51
C GLU A 69 -3.38 -24.96 -5.79
N GLN A 70 -4.31 -24.01 -5.81
CA GLN A 70 -4.05 -22.64 -6.26
C GLN A 70 -3.96 -21.62 -5.13
N PHE A 71 -4.49 -21.91 -3.94
CA PHE A 71 -4.53 -20.96 -2.83
C PHE A 71 -3.17 -20.36 -2.45
N PRO A 72 -2.04 -21.12 -2.41
CA PRO A 72 -0.73 -20.53 -2.11
C PRO A 72 -0.31 -19.43 -3.10
N ARG A 73 -0.58 -19.62 -4.39
CA ARG A 73 -0.32 -18.58 -5.40
C ARG A 73 -1.33 -17.45 -5.32
N LEU A 74 -2.61 -17.78 -5.15
CA LEU A 74 -3.68 -16.80 -5.00
C LEU A 74 -3.37 -15.82 -3.87
N ILE A 75 -3.03 -16.30 -2.67
CA ILE A 75 -2.79 -15.41 -1.53
C ILE A 75 -1.56 -14.54 -1.75
N ARG A 76 -0.45 -15.10 -2.24
CA ARG A 76 0.76 -14.35 -2.58
C ARG A 76 0.47 -13.26 -3.62
N ASP A 77 -0.24 -13.60 -4.69
CA ASP A 77 -0.59 -12.67 -5.76
C ASP A 77 -1.63 -11.63 -5.30
N THR A 78 -2.39 -11.92 -4.23
CA THR A 78 -3.30 -10.96 -3.61
C THR A 78 -2.53 -9.93 -2.80
N PHE A 79 -1.57 -10.36 -1.95
CA PHE A 79 -0.68 -9.44 -1.23
C PHE A 79 0.12 -8.54 -2.19
N ALA A 80 0.62 -9.08 -3.30
CA ALA A 80 1.37 -8.33 -4.30
C ALA A 80 0.52 -7.37 -5.17
N THR A 81 -0.80 -7.28 -4.93
CA THR A 81 -1.69 -6.39 -5.72
C THR A 81 -1.57 -4.93 -5.30
N ASP A 82 -1.24 -4.64 -4.03
CA ASP A 82 -0.98 -3.29 -3.53
C ASP A 82 0.44 -3.23 -2.96
N ASP A 83 1.28 -2.39 -3.55
CA ASP A 83 2.70 -2.31 -3.19
C ASP A 83 2.89 -1.90 -1.72
N TYR A 84 2.04 -1.04 -1.17
CA TYR A 84 2.19 -0.62 0.22
C TYR A 84 1.83 -1.75 1.18
N ILE A 85 0.66 -2.40 0.99
CA ILE A 85 0.24 -3.55 1.78
C ILE A 85 1.30 -4.65 1.73
N ALA A 86 1.87 -4.93 0.56
CA ALA A 86 2.91 -5.95 0.40
C ALA A 86 4.11 -5.74 1.33
N TYR A 87 4.49 -4.49 1.64
CA TYR A 87 5.65 -4.17 2.48
C TYR A 87 5.30 -3.77 3.93
N ILE A 88 4.03 -3.51 4.26
CA ILE A 88 3.60 -3.36 5.67
C ILE A 88 3.11 -4.67 6.30
N VAL A 89 2.96 -5.74 5.53
CA VAL A 89 2.71 -7.08 6.08
C VAL A 89 4.04 -7.68 6.55
N ASP A 90 4.13 -8.02 7.83
CA ASP A 90 5.30 -8.70 8.40
C ASP A 90 5.25 -10.20 8.13
N SER A 91 4.11 -10.81 8.45
CA SER A 91 3.90 -12.25 8.34
C SER A 91 2.42 -12.58 8.24
N TYR A 92 2.11 -13.74 7.67
CA TYR A 92 0.75 -14.27 7.67
C TYR A 92 0.75 -15.79 7.78
N LEU A 93 -0.31 -16.31 8.38
CA LEU A 93 -0.64 -17.73 8.45
C LEU A 93 -2.03 -17.92 7.89
N TYR A 94 -2.27 -19.07 7.26
CA TYR A 94 -3.61 -19.44 6.85
C TYR A 94 -3.94 -20.89 7.20
N THR A 95 -5.23 -21.15 7.37
CA THR A 95 -5.78 -22.50 7.48
C THR A 95 -6.94 -22.64 6.51
N ILE A 96 -7.07 -23.82 5.90
CA ILE A 96 -8.22 -24.20 5.10
C ILE A 96 -8.80 -25.45 5.75
N ARG A 97 -10.02 -25.35 6.28
CA ARG A 97 -10.72 -26.46 6.93
C ARG A 97 -12.01 -26.75 6.19
N THR A 98 -12.30 -28.03 5.95
CA THR A 98 -13.57 -28.42 5.34
C THR A 98 -14.62 -28.65 6.42
N TRP A 99 -15.79 -28.02 6.30
CA TRP A 99 -16.96 -28.26 7.13
C TRP A 99 -18.19 -28.45 6.24
N GLY A 100 -18.68 -29.68 6.12
CA GLY A 100 -19.77 -30.00 5.20
C GLY A 100 -19.34 -29.80 3.73
N THR A 101 -20.13 -29.03 2.97
CA THR A 101 -19.87 -28.73 1.55
C THR A 101 -18.91 -27.55 1.34
N ALA A 102 -18.65 -26.74 2.36
CA ALA A 102 -17.86 -25.52 2.28
C ALA A 102 -16.44 -25.68 2.84
N ALA A 103 -15.49 -24.95 2.26
CA ALA A 103 -14.18 -24.70 2.86
C ALA A 103 -14.22 -23.40 3.69
N LYS A 104 -13.70 -23.46 4.92
CA LYS A 104 -13.49 -22.32 5.81
C LYS A 104 -12.03 -21.93 5.76
N ILE A 105 -11.77 -20.73 5.27
CA ILE A 105 -10.44 -20.15 5.16
C ILE A 105 -10.29 -19.14 6.28
N LYS A 106 -9.26 -19.29 7.10
CA LYS A 106 -8.88 -18.30 8.11
C LYS A 106 -7.46 -17.83 7.83
N LEU A 107 -7.27 -16.54 7.64
CA LEU A 107 -5.98 -15.88 7.58
C LEU A 107 -5.76 -15.08 8.86
N THR A 108 -4.55 -15.15 9.39
CA THR A 108 -4.07 -14.32 10.50
C THR A 108 -2.83 -13.58 10.02
N ILE A 109 -2.85 -12.26 10.11
CA ILE A 109 -1.86 -11.38 9.50
C ILE A 109 -1.27 -10.48 10.58
N THR A 110 0.05 -10.47 10.65
CA THR A 110 0.81 -9.51 11.44
C THR A 110 1.23 -8.38 10.51
N TYR A 111 0.86 -7.15 10.86
CA TYR A 111 1.30 -5.96 10.15
C TYR A 111 2.40 -5.24 10.94
N ARG A 112 3.37 -4.68 10.22
CA ARG A 112 4.34 -3.71 10.74
C ARG A 112 3.68 -2.36 11.05
N GLU A 113 2.67 -2.00 10.27
CA GLU A 113 1.86 -0.80 10.42
C GLU A 113 0.38 -1.19 10.48
N THR A 114 -0.31 -0.82 11.57
CA THR A 114 -1.74 -1.11 11.76
C THR A 114 -2.64 -0.16 10.97
N ALA A 115 -3.91 -0.54 10.78
CA ALA A 115 -4.91 0.31 10.10
C ALA A 115 -5.07 1.71 10.74
N GLU A 116 -4.90 1.81 12.06
CA GLU A 116 -4.92 3.11 12.76
C GLU A 116 -3.65 3.92 12.46
N GLN A 117 -2.49 3.29 12.46
CA GLN A 117 -1.23 3.93 12.09
C GLN A 117 -1.23 4.37 10.62
N THR A 118 -1.73 3.57 9.68
CA THR A 118 -1.83 4.02 8.28
C THR A 118 -2.77 5.21 8.14
N ARG A 119 -3.92 5.25 8.85
CA ARG A 119 -4.77 6.44 8.89
C ARG A 119 -4.07 7.64 9.51
N ARG A 120 -3.22 7.42 10.51
CA ARG A 120 -2.38 8.49 11.09
C ARG A 120 -1.32 8.98 10.11
N VAL A 121 -0.68 8.09 9.36
CA VAL A 121 0.22 8.41 8.25
C VAL A 121 -0.49 9.31 7.23
N ASP A 122 -1.70 8.93 6.80
CA ASP A 122 -2.50 9.75 5.86
C ASP A 122 -2.77 11.16 6.40
N GLN A 123 -3.10 11.28 7.70
CA GLN A 123 -3.31 12.58 8.34
C GLN A 123 -2.04 13.42 8.42
N LEU A 124 -0.89 12.80 8.70
CA LEU A 124 0.40 13.48 8.79
C LEU A 124 0.89 13.90 7.40
N ILE A 125 0.68 13.07 6.38
CA ILE A 125 0.95 13.42 4.97
C ILE A 125 0.11 14.62 4.55
N ALA A 126 -1.19 14.65 4.87
CA ALA A 126 -2.04 15.79 4.53
C ALA A 126 -1.58 17.11 5.20
N GLN A 127 -0.91 17.04 6.35
CA GLN A 127 -0.29 18.19 7.01
C GLN A 127 1.03 18.61 6.35
N ALA A 128 1.86 17.64 5.95
CA ALA A 128 3.13 17.86 5.26
C ALA A 128 2.95 18.36 3.81
N LEU A 129 1.88 17.90 3.15
CA LEU A 129 1.55 18.14 1.75
C LEU A 129 0.18 18.87 1.63
N PRO A 130 0.06 20.12 2.10
CA PRO A 130 -1.20 20.82 2.04
C PRO A 130 -1.66 20.99 0.58
N SER A 131 -2.89 20.55 0.27
CA SER A 131 -3.44 20.51 -1.10
C SER A 131 -3.39 21.85 -1.82
N VAL A 132 -3.58 22.96 -1.09
CA VAL A 132 -3.46 24.33 -1.62
C VAL A 132 -2.11 24.65 -2.28
N VAL A 133 -1.06 23.91 -1.90
CA VAL A 133 0.27 23.97 -2.49
C VAL A 133 0.41 22.92 -3.60
N VAL A 134 0.12 21.66 -3.28
CA VAL A 134 0.40 20.52 -4.16
C VAL A 134 -0.49 20.49 -5.40
N ASP A 135 -1.74 20.94 -5.31
CA ASP A 135 -2.69 20.92 -6.45
C ASP A 135 -2.32 21.90 -7.57
N LYS A 136 -1.44 22.87 -7.28
CA LYS A 136 -0.95 23.84 -8.25
C LYS A 136 0.33 23.40 -8.96
N MET A 137 0.94 22.31 -8.48
CA MET A 137 2.20 21.79 -9.01
C MET A 137 1.93 20.84 -10.18
N ASP A 138 2.80 20.89 -11.19
CA ASP A 138 2.84 19.86 -12.21
C ASP A 138 3.39 18.52 -11.65
N PRO A 139 3.26 17.39 -12.36
CA PRO A 139 3.74 16.10 -11.86
C PRO A 139 5.23 16.06 -11.47
N LEU A 140 6.10 16.78 -12.19
CA LEU A 140 7.54 16.83 -11.90
C LEU A 140 7.79 17.64 -10.62
N GLU A 141 7.13 18.78 -10.47
CA GLU A 141 7.19 19.62 -9.27
C GLU A 141 6.69 18.86 -8.03
N LYS A 142 5.58 18.11 -8.16
CA LYS A 142 5.07 17.25 -7.08
C LYS A 142 6.10 16.23 -6.62
N VAL A 143 6.70 15.51 -7.57
CA VAL A 143 7.71 14.49 -7.28
C VAL A 143 8.95 15.11 -6.64
N ALA A 144 9.45 16.23 -7.16
CA ALA A 144 10.59 16.95 -6.60
C ALA A 144 10.31 17.48 -5.18
N TYR A 145 9.11 18.04 -4.95
CA TYR A 145 8.71 18.55 -3.64
C TYR A 145 8.64 17.42 -2.60
N ILE A 146 8.02 16.29 -2.95
CA ILE A 146 7.91 15.12 -2.07
C ILE A 146 9.28 14.52 -1.78
N HIS A 147 10.10 14.33 -2.81
CA HIS A 147 11.48 13.85 -2.67
C HIS A 147 12.26 14.71 -1.67
N ASP A 148 12.35 16.02 -1.93
CA ASP A 148 13.11 16.94 -1.08
C ASP A 148 12.51 17.05 0.33
N TRP A 149 11.19 16.92 0.46
CA TRP A 149 10.55 16.91 1.78
C TRP A 149 11.04 15.71 2.58
N ILE A 150 11.03 14.50 2.01
CA ILE A 150 11.46 13.29 2.74
C ILE A 150 12.93 13.40 3.13
N VAL A 151 13.82 13.73 2.19
CA VAL A 151 15.27 13.85 2.48
C VAL A 151 15.55 14.89 3.58
N LYS A 152 14.75 15.95 3.69
CA LYS A 152 14.95 16.98 4.73
C LYS A 152 14.38 16.61 6.11
N HIS A 153 13.49 15.63 6.20
CA HIS A 153 12.74 15.34 7.42
C HIS A 153 12.96 13.93 7.96
N VAL A 154 13.60 13.05 7.19
CA VAL A 154 13.88 11.67 7.57
C VAL A 154 15.38 11.45 7.46
N ALA A 155 15.97 10.87 8.50
CA ALA A 155 17.37 10.43 8.55
C ALA A 155 17.46 8.90 8.58
N TYR A 156 18.49 8.34 7.92
CA TYR A 156 18.63 6.89 7.82
C TYR A 156 18.83 6.23 9.19
N ASP A 157 18.00 5.23 9.48
CA ASP A 157 18.09 4.44 10.71
C ASP A 157 19.19 3.37 10.60
N THR A 158 20.37 3.70 11.13
CA THR A 158 21.50 2.77 11.18
C THR A 158 21.33 1.64 12.19
N THR A 159 20.31 1.68 13.06
CA THR A 159 20.00 0.57 13.99
C THR A 159 19.16 -0.52 13.33
N LEU A 160 18.59 -0.24 12.15
CA LEU A 160 17.78 -1.15 11.35
C LEU A 160 16.53 -1.66 12.10
N GLN A 161 15.79 -0.74 12.72
CA GLN A 161 14.59 -1.03 13.51
C GLN A 161 13.32 -0.32 13.00
N ARG A 162 13.46 0.70 12.15
CA ARG A 162 12.38 1.59 11.72
C ARG A 162 11.99 1.33 10.26
N TYR A 163 10.91 0.57 10.02
CA TYR A 163 10.60 0.00 8.71
C TYR A 163 9.33 0.56 8.05
N THR A 164 8.59 1.45 8.72
CA THR A 164 7.28 1.92 8.27
C THR A 164 7.27 3.40 7.89
N ALA A 165 6.26 3.83 7.14
CA ALA A 165 6.05 5.27 6.91
C ALA A 165 5.66 5.98 8.21
N MET A 166 4.95 5.29 9.11
CA MET A 166 4.67 5.77 10.45
C MET A 166 5.96 6.07 11.23
N ASP A 167 6.94 5.15 11.25
CA ASP A 167 8.25 5.39 11.87
C ASP A 167 8.91 6.65 11.29
N ALA A 168 8.99 6.74 9.96
CA ALA A 168 9.59 7.88 9.29
C ALA A 168 8.94 9.22 9.68
N LEU A 169 7.61 9.27 9.79
CA LEU A 169 6.87 10.48 10.12
C LEU A 169 6.86 10.85 11.60
N GLU A 170 6.85 9.86 12.51
CA GLU A 170 6.80 10.10 13.96
C GLU A 170 8.19 10.37 14.56
N THR A 171 9.21 9.64 14.11
CA THR A 171 10.55 9.73 14.69
C THR A 171 11.53 10.49 13.80
N GLY A 172 11.17 10.77 12.55
CA GLY A 172 12.10 11.33 11.56
C GLY A 172 13.20 10.34 11.18
N THR A 173 13.00 9.03 11.38
CA THR A 173 14.03 8.02 11.08
C THR A 173 13.43 6.74 10.52
N ALA A 174 14.07 6.17 9.49
CA ALA A 174 13.66 4.91 8.87
C ALA A 174 14.80 4.23 8.10
N VAL A 175 14.65 2.94 7.80
CA VAL A 175 15.46 2.28 6.76
C VAL A 175 14.82 2.45 5.39
N CYS A 176 15.48 1.94 4.34
CA CYS A 176 15.03 2.06 2.94
C CYS A 176 13.55 1.69 2.70
N GLN A 177 13.02 0.70 3.44
CA GLN A 177 11.61 0.35 3.39
C GLN A 177 10.70 1.50 3.84
N GLY A 178 10.99 2.13 4.98
CA GLY A 178 10.17 3.24 5.49
C GLY A 178 10.22 4.47 4.59
N TYR A 179 11.39 4.78 4.01
CA TYR A 179 11.53 5.81 2.97
C TYR A 179 10.64 5.51 1.76
N SER A 180 10.73 4.29 1.23
CA SER A 180 9.98 3.87 0.05
C SER A 180 8.48 3.84 0.27
N LEU A 181 8.04 3.40 1.45
CA LEU A 181 6.64 3.41 1.86
C LEU A 181 6.10 4.84 2.00
N LEU A 182 6.86 5.73 2.64
CA LEU A 182 6.49 7.13 2.81
C LEU A 182 6.38 7.84 1.46
N ALA A 183 7.39 7.69 0.60
CA ALA A 183 7.38 8.24 -0.75
C ALA A 183 6.19 7.73 -1.56
N TYR A 184 5.93 6.42 -1.56
CA TYR A 184 4.78 5.83 -2.24
C TYR A 184 3.45 6.43 -1.79
N ARG A 185 3.22 6.59 -0.48
CA ARG A 185 1.99 7.18 0.05
C ARG A 185 1.87 8.66 -0.24
N MET A 186 2.94 9.42 -0.07
CA MET A 186 2.97 10.85 -0.39
C MET A 186 2.67 11.11 -1.87
N LEU A 187 3.26 10.32 -2.77
CA LEU A 187 2.99 10.38 -4.21
C LEU A 187 1.54 10.01 -4.54
N SER A 188 1.01 8.96 -3.90
CA SER A 188 -0.39 8.55 -4.06
C SER A 188 -1.35 9.67 -3.64
N HIS A 189 -1.09 10.33 -2.50
CA HIS A 189 -1.86 11.50 -2.05
C HIS A 189 -1.79 12.67 -3.04
N ALA A 190 -0.64 12.87 -3.68
CA ALA A 190 -0.45 13.92 -4.70
C ALA A 190 -1.01 13.55 -6.09
N GLY A 191 -1.58 12.34 -6.25
CA GLY A 191 -2.11 11.84 -7.52
C GLY A 191 -1.03 11.43 -8.52
N VAL A 192 0.17 11.09 -8.05
CA VAL A 192 1.27 10.60 -8.88
C VAL A 192 1.35 9.08 -8.78
N GLU A 193 1.18 8.40 -9.91
CA GLU A 193 1.33 6.95 -9.97
C GLU A 193 2.78 6.55 -9.67
N SER A 194 2.95 5.61 -8.74
CA SER A 194 4.26 5.10 -8.35
C SER A 194 4.19 3.61 -8.05
N ARG A 195 5.36 2.96 -7.98
CA ARG A 195 5.55 1.57 -7.56
C ARG A 195 6.68 1.49 -6.55
N ILE A 196 6.64 0.52 -5.66
CA ILE A 196 7.79 0.16 -4.81
C ILE A 196 8.58 -0.92 -5.54
N VAL A 197 9.88 -0.68 -5.70
CA VAL A 197 10.80 -1.61 -6.33
C VAL A 197 11.63 -2.29 -5.26
N GLU A 198 11.48 -3.60 -5.18
CA GLU A 198 12.39 -4.48 -4.45
C GLU A 198 13.52 -4.97 -5.33
N GLY A 199 14.73 -4.84 -4.81
CA GLY A 199 15.96 -5.24 -5.47
C GLY A 199 17.11 -5.40 -4.48
N LYS A 200 18.32 -5.24 -5.00
CA LYS A 200 19.57 -5.38 -4.26
C LYS A 200 20.57 -4.32 -4.69
N VAL A 201 21.42 -3.96 -3.75
CA VAL A 201 22.63 -3.14 -3.89
C VAL A 201 23.79 -3.91 -3.23
N ASP A 202 25.02 -3.40 -3.29
CA ASP A 202 26.20 -4.08 -2.74
C ASP A 202 26.07 -4.44 -1.25
N SER A 203 25.35 -3.63 -0.47
CA SER A 203 25.13 -3.85 0.96
C SER A 203 23.99 -4.83 1.29
N GLY A 204 23.21 -5.28 0.31
CA GLY A 204 22.13 -6.26 0.50
C GLY A 204 20.82 -5.88 -0.18
N SER A 205 19.71 -6.38 0.37
CA SER A 205 18.36 -6.06 -0.12
C SER A 205 18.07 -4.57 0.03
N HIS A 206 17.40 -4.01 -0.97
CA HIS A 206 17.07 -2.58 -1.00
C HIS A 206 15.69 -2.34 -1.61
N LEU A 207 15.06 -1.25 -1.16
CA LEU A 207 13.76 -0.80 -1.60
C LEU A 207 13.86 0.67 -2.01
N TRP A 208 13.29 0.99 -3.17
CA TRP A 208 13.16 2.36 -3.69
C TRP A 208 11.85 2.49 -4.49
N ASN A 209 11.63 3.62 -5.17
CA ASN A 209 10.41 3.86 -5.93
C ASN A 209 10.63 3.99 -7.44
N LEU A 210 9.63 3.58 -8.21
CA LEU A 210 9.40 4.04 -9.58
C LEU A 210 8.28 5.07 -9.56
N VAL A 211 8.41 6.14 -10.32
CA VAL A 211 7.40 7.20 -10.45
C VAL A 211 7.06 7.41 -11.91
N ARG A 212 5.77 7.62 -12.21
CA ARG A 212 5.30 7.85 -13.57
C ARG A 212 5.10 9.33 -13.83
N LEU A 213 5.88 9.86 -14.76
CA LEU A 213 5.71 11.19 -15.33
C LEU A 213 5.14 11.10 -16.75
N ASN A 214 4.79 12.24 -17.34
CA ASN A 214 4.23 12.29 -18.70
C ASN A 214 5.10 11.62 -19.76
N ASN A 215 6.42 11.64 -19.57
CA ASN A 215 7.39 11.04 -20.49
C ASN A 215 7.72 9.57 -20.19
N GLY A 216 7.17 8.97 -19.13
CA GLY A 216 7.39 7.56 -18.79
C GLY A 216 7.70 7.33 -17.31
N TRP A 217 8.17 6.12 -17.02
CA TRP A 217 8.59 5.71 -15.69
C TRP A 217 10.04 6.14 -15.42
N HIS A 218 10.32 6.53 -14.18
CA HIS A 218 11.66 6.88 -13.70
C HIS A 218 11.89 6.29 -12.31
N HIS A 219 13.11 5.89 -12.02
CA HIS A 219 13.55 5.51 -10.69
C HIS A 219 13.73 6.75 -9.82
N MET A 220 13.38 6.60 -8.55
CA MET A 220 13.61 7.58 -7.51
C MET A 220 13.99 6.83 -6.24
N ASP A 221 15.24 6.94 -5.83
CA ASP A 221 15.72 6.39 -4.56
C ASP A 221 16.00 7.51 -3.58
N VAL A 222 15.00 7.80 -2.76
CA VAL A 222 15.05 8.83 -1.73
C VAL A 222 16.04 8.45 -0.61
N THR A 223 16.29 7.15 -0.41
CA THR A 223 17.21 6.68 0.63
C THR A 223 18.65 6.99 0.27
N TRP A 224 19.03 6.76 -1.00
CA TRP A 224 20.39 7.04 -1.47
C TRP A 224 20.62 8.51 -1.85
N ASP A 225 19.54 9.30 -1.91
CA ASP A 225 19.59 10.77 -1.99
C ASP A 225 19.58 11.46 -0.62
N ASP A 226 19.48 10.70 0.47
CA ASP A 226 19.75 11.15 1.83
C ASP A 226 21.26 11.04 2.17
N PRO A 227 22.00 12.15 2.35
CA PRO A 227 23.43 12.13 2.62
C PRO A 227 23.78 11.37 3.91
N LEU A 228 24.84 10.55 3.88
CA LEU A 228 25.42 9.93 5.07
C LEU A 228 26.81 10.52 5.43
N PRO A 229 27.08 10.89 6.71
CA PRO A 229 26.11 11.02 7.80
C PRO A 229 25.05 12.09 7.48
N ASP A 230 23.87 11.99 8.09
CA ASP A 230 22.75 12.92 7.87
C ASP A 230 23.24 14.38 7.97
N ARG A 231 22.82 15.18 6.99
CA ARG A 231 23.14 16.60 6.87
C ARG A 231 21.83 17.38 6.81
N PRO A 232 21.29 17.79 7.97
CA PRO A 232 20.00 18.45 8.03
C PRO A 232 19.88 19.62 7.03
N GLY A 233 18.90 19.52 6.12
CA GLY A 233 18.60 20.53 5.11
C GLY A 233 19.36 20.40 3.78
N GLU A 234 20.36 19.51 3.67
CA GLU A 234 21.01 19.17 2.42
C GLU A 234 20.21 18.08 1.68
N VAL A 235 20.09 18.19 0.36
CA VAL A 235 19.38 17.21 -0.47
C VAL A 235 20.26 16.83 -1.65
N SER A 236 20.61 15.54 -1.76
CA SER A 236 21.19 14.98 -2.99
C SER A 236 20.07 14.70 -4.00
N ARG A 237 20.41 14.67 -5.29
CA ARG A 237 19.51 14.26 -6.38
C ARG A 237 20.22 13.34 -7.38
N THR A 238 21.17 12.57 -6.86
CA THR A 238 21.98 11.60 -7.59
C THR A 238 21.14 10.42 -8.08
N TYR A 239 20.10 10.02 -7.35
CA TYR A 239 19.17 8.94 -7.72
C TYR A 239 17.75 9.44 -8.04
N PHE A 240 17.57 10.76 -8.12
CA PHE A 240 16.35 11.40 -8.56
C PHE A 240 16.11 11.26 -10.08
N LEU A 241 14.96 10.67 -10.43
CA LEU A 241 14.43 10.50 -11.78
C LEU A 241 15.42 9.86 -12.76
N LYS A 242 15.94 8.69 -12.39
CA LYS A 242 16.92 7.93 -13.19
C LYS A 242 16.26 6.86 -14.05
N ASN A 243 16.99 6.44 -15.08
CA ASN A 243 16.58 5.32 -15.92
C ASN A 243 17.29 4.02 -15.52
N ASP A 244 16.86 2.92 -16.14
CA ASP A 244 17.31 1.56 -15.89
C ASP A 244 18.81 1.46 -16.08
N ARG A 245 19.34 2.13 -17.12
CA ARG A 245 20.77 2.08 -17.44
C ARG A 245 21.61 2.73 -16.34
N PHE A 246 21.13 3.83 -15.76
CA PHE A 246 21.80 4.45 -14.64
C PHE A 246 21.72 3.55 -13.41
N MET A 247 20.52 3.13 -13.02
CA MET A 247 20.31 2.32 -11.82
C MET A 247 21.05 0.99 -11.88
N LYS A 248 21.17 0.34 -13.05
CA LYS A 248 21.90 -0.94 -13.22
C LYS A 248 23.41 -0.86 -12.97
N GLN A 249 23.95 0.32 -12.67
CA GLN A 249 25.37 0.46 -12.31
C GLN A 249 25.64 -0.04 -10.88
N ASP A 250 24.68 0.08 -9.99
CA ASP A 250 24.81 -0.23 -8.55
C ASP A 250 23.54 -0.83 -7.92
N HIS A 251 22.43 -0.89 -8.66
CA HIS A 251 21.18 -1.56 -8.29
C HIS A 251 20.87 -2.74 -9.22
N SER A 252 20.17 -3.74 -8.68
CA SER A 252 19.63 -4.87 -9.44
C SER A 252 18.23 -5.26 -8.95
N TRP A 253 17.38 -5.75 -9.84
CA TRP A 253 16.03 -6.22 -9.51
C TRP A 253 15.61 -7.36 -10.46
N ASP A 254 14.94 -8.36 -9.91
CA ASP A 254 14.53 -9.56 -10.67
C ASP A 254 13.05 -9.52 -11.06
N LYS A 255 12.20 -8.86 -10.25
CA LYS A 255 10.78 -8.70 -10.55
C LYS A 255 10.60 -7.78 -11.76
N ALA A 256 9.67 -8.13 -12.64
CA ALA A 256 9.33 -7.30 -13.79
C ALA A 256 8.63 -6.01 -13.32
N TYR A 257 9.24 -4.87 -13.62
CA TYR A 257 8.68 -3.54 -13.44
C TYR A 257 8.55 -2.83 -14.80
N PRO A 258 7.73 -1.77 -14.90
CA PRO A 258 7.71 -0.94 -16.09
C PRO A 258 9.12 -0.43 -16.43
N MET A 259 9.53 -0.57 -17.70
CA MET A 259 10.82 -0.06 -18.16
C MET A 259 10.81 1.47 -18.14
N THR A 260 11.90 2.05 -17.65
CA THR A 260 12.12 3.49 -17.77
C THR A 260 12.59 3.88 -19.17
N ARG A 261 12.51 5.18 -19.47
CA ARG A 261 12.95 5.74 -20.76
C ARG A 261 14.38 6.27 -20.72
#